data_AF-A0A7X2L2D2-F1
#
_entry.id   AF-A0A7X2L2D2-F1
#
_cell.length_a   1.000
_cell.length_b   1.000
_cell.length_c   1.000
_cell.angle_alpha   90.00
_cell.angle_beta   90.00
_cell.angle_gamma   90.00
#
_symmetry.space_group_name_H-M   'P 1'
#
loop_
_entity.id
_entity.type
_entity.pdbx_description
1 polymer ?
#
loop_
_entity_poly.entity_id
_entity_poly.type
_entity_poly.pdbx_seq_one_letter_code
_entity_poly.pdbx_strand_id
1 'polypeptide(L)'
;MSDEVNEQEMVTVISAETKVDPTLIRLVLKHELAFINKAKANAKGEVDIDNDDLVDYVTSQRDVQLDELTVETILDAEMDYLMDKGLAGYID
;
A
#
# COMPACT_ATOMS: atom_id res chain seq x y z
N MET A 1 23.14 -1.80 -3.67
CA MET A 1 22.86 -3.08 -4.33
C MET A 1 21.36 -3.15 -4.32
N SER A 2 20.75 -3.09 -5.50
CA SER A 2 19.34 -2.76 -5.76
C SER A 2 18.40 -3.03 -4.59
N ASP A 3 18.04 -1.96 -3.88
CA ASP A 3 16.94 -1.92 -2.92
C ASP A 3 15.61 -1.91 -3.69
N GLU A 4 15.47 -2.85 -4.64
CA GLU A 4 14.22 -3.14 -5.33
C GLU A 4 13.38 -3.92 -4.33
N VAL A 5 12.27 -3.31 -3.91
CA VAL A 5 11.26 -3.94 -3.06
C VAL A 5 10.91 -5.30 -3.67
N ASN A 6 11.14 -6.37 -2.91
CA ASN A 6 10.72 -7.69 -3.36
C ASN A 6 9.22 -7.83 -3.11
N GLU A 7 8.41 -7.46 -4.11
CA GLU A 7 6.95 -7.51 -4.05
C GLU A 7 6.44 -8.90 -3.62
N GLN A 8 7.13 -9.98 -4.04
CA GLN A 8 6.73 -11.33 -3.65
C GLN A 8 6.98 -11.61 -2.17
N GLU A 9 8.11 -11.14 -1.63
CA GLU A 9 8.40 -11.23 -0.19
C GLU A 9 7.40 -10.39 0.62
N MET A 10 7.18 -9.13 0.21
CA MET A 10 6.25 -8.21 0.85
C MET A 10 4.83 -8.80 0.93
N VAL A 11 4.29 -9.27 -0.19
CA VAL A 11 2.97 -9.92 -0.22
C VAL A 11 2.92 -11.16 0.69
N THR A 12 4.02 -11.90 0.79
CA THR A 12 4.09 -13.08 1.67
C THR A 12 4.07 -12.67 3.15
N VAL A 13 4.79 -11.62 3.52
CA VAL A 13 4.80 -11.07 4.89
C VAL A 13 3.43 -10.55 5.27
N ILE A 14 2.86 -9.67 4.44
CA ILE A 14 1.52 -9.10 4.66
C ILE A 14 0.47 -10.21 4.76
N SER A 15 0.53 -11.24 3.89
CA SER A 15 -0.41 -12.37 3.98
C SER A 15 -0.25 -13.18 5.27
N ALA A 16 0.98 -13.35 5.74
CA ALA A 16 1.25 -14.05 7.00
C ALA A 16 0.71 -13.28 8.22
N GLU A 17 0.73 -11.96 8.19
CA GLU A 17 0.26 -11.08 9.27
C GLU A 17 -1.25 -10.88 9.25
N THR A 18 -1.79 -10.47 8.10
CA THR A 18 -3.21 -10.12 7.92
C THR A 18 -4.11 -11.34 7.71
N LYS A 19 -3.54 -12.49 7.34
CA LYS A 19 -4.27 -13.71 6.90
C LYS A 19 -5.12 -13.51 5.64
N VAL A 20 -4.88 -12.45 4.88
CA VAL A 20 -5.56 -12.17 3.61
C VAL A 20 -4.90 -12.95 2.46
N ASP A 21 -5.70 -13.31 1.45
CA ASP A 21 -5.20 -13.97 0.25
C ASP A 21 -4.16 -13.08 -0.48
N PRO A 22 -2.99 -13.63 -0.87
CA PRO A 22 -1.97 -12.90 -1.62
C PRO A 22 -2.48 -12.18 -2.88
N THR A 23 -3.50 -12.73 -3.54
CA THR A 23 -4.12 -12.15 -4.73
C THR A 23 -4.87 -10.87 -4.40
N LEU A 24 -5.57 -10.85 -3.26
CA LEU A 24 -6.30 -9.68 -2.78
C LEU A 24 -5.34 -8.60 -2.26
N ILE A 25 -4.27 -9.00 -1.58
CA ILE A 25 -3.21 -8.07 -1.15
C ILE A 25 -2.60 -7.37 -2.37
N ARG A 26 -2.20 -8.13 -3.41
CA ARG A 26 -1.70 -7.53 -4.67
C ARG A 26 -2.69 -6.59 -5.33
N LEU A 27 -3.99 -6.87 -5.20
CA LEU A 27 -5.02 -5.99 -5.74
C LEU A 27 -5.08 -4.65 -5.00
N VAL A 28 -5.03 -4.70 -3.67
CA VAL A 28 -4.96 -3.50 -2.80
C VAL A 28 -3.72 -2.66 -3.14
N LEU A 29 -2.53 -3.25 -3.11
CA LEU A 29 -1.26 -2.57 -3.41
C LEU A 29 -1.23 -1.96 -4.82
N LYS A 30 -1.86 -2.63 -5.80
CA LYS A 30 -1.98 -2.09 -7.16
C LYS A 30 -2.86 -0.83 -7.19
N HIS A 31 -3.97 -0.82 -6.46
CA HIS A 31 -4.86 0.34 -6.39
C HIS A 31 -4.22 1.49 -5.63
N GLU A 32 -3.51 1.19 -4.55
CA GLU A 32 -2.68 2.15 -3.82
C GLU A 32 -1.65 2.81 -4.73
N LEU A 33 -0.81 2.05 -5.41
CA LEU A 33 0.17 2.60 -6.33
C LEU A 33 -0.48 3.46 -7.42
N ALA A 34 -1.67 3.07 -7.89
CA ALA A 34 -2.44 3.87 -8.84
C ALA A 34 -2.98 5.17 -8.24
N PHE A 35 -3.33 5.18 -6.95
CA PHE A 35 -3.75 6.37 -6.20
C PHE A 35 -2.56 7.32 -6.01
N ILE A 36 -1.43 6.81 -5.50
CA ILE A 36 -0.18 7.55 -5.32
C ILE A 36 0.28 8.20 -6.64
N ASN A 37 0.29 7.45 -7.73
CA ASN A 37 0.67 7.97 -9.05
C ASN A 37 -0.27 9.05 -9.59
N LYS A 38 -1.53 9.08 -9.14
CA LYS A 38 -2.51 10.13 -9.50
C LYS A 38 -2.41 11.33 -8.57
N ALA A 39 -1.99 11.13 -7.33
CA ALA A 39 -1.79 12.19 -6.36
C ALA A 39 -0.70 13.12 -6.91
N LYS A 40 -1.10 14.36 -7.22
CA LYS A 40 -0.14 15.37 -7.68
C LYS A 40 0.61 15.88 -6.48
N ALA A 41 1.93 15.94 -6.59
CA ALA A 41 2.77 16.66 -5.66
C ALA A 41 2.18 18.07 -5.42
N ASN A 42 2.06 18.43 -4.15
CA ASN A 42 1.59 19.75 -3.74
C ASN A 42 2.59 20.83 -4.20
N ALA A 43 2.30 22.11 -3.91
CA ALA A 43 3.16 23.22 -4.35
C ALA A 43 4.63 23.14 -3.85
N LYS A 44 4.94 22.26 -2.90
CA LYS A 44 6.28 22.00 -2.37
C LYS A 44 6.97 20.78 -2.97
N GLY A 45 6.31 20.03 -3.86
CA GLY A 45 6.81 18.75 -4.35
C GLY A 45 6.44 17.56 -3.45
N GLU A 46 5.77 17.79 -2.33
CA GLU A 46 5.39 16.74 -1.38
C GLU A 46 4.05 16.14 -1.82
N VAL A 47 4.00 14.82 -1.94
CA VAL A 47 2.74 14.09 -2.12
C VAL A 47 2.19 13.81 -0.72
N ASP A 48 1.21 14.61 -0.29
CA ASP A 48 0.51 14.41 0.97
C ASP A 48 -0.68 13.50 0.69
N ILE A 49 -0.60 12.25 1.13
CA ILE A 49 -1.66 11.25 0.99
C ILE A 49 -2.23 10.98 2.36
N ASP A 50 -3.50 11.35 2.53
CA ASP A 50 -4.28 10.95 3.69
C ASP A 50 -4.60 9.45 3.58
N ASN A 51 -4.27 8.68 4.62
CA ASN A 51 -4.53 7.24 4.66
C ASN A 51 -6.04 6.94 4.54
N ASP A 52 -6.87 7.75 5.20
CA ASP A 52 -8.33 7.64 5.12
C ASP A 52 -8.83 7.75 3.66
N ASP A 53 -8.32 8.73 2.89
CA ASP A 53 -8.68 8.91 1.48
C ASP A 53 -8.21 7.73 0.60
N LEU A 54 -7.05 7.16 0.93
CA LEU A 54 -6.50 5.99 0.25
C LEU A 54 -7.35 4.74 0.54
N VAL A 55 -7.70 4.48 1.80
CA VAL A 55 -8.56 3.38 2.22
C VAL A 55 -9.94 3.49 1.57
N ASP A 56 -10.55 4.68 1.61
CA ASP A 56 -11.83 4.97 0.93
C ASP A 56 -11.73 4.72 -0.58
N TYR A 57 -10.64 5.16 -1.22
CA TYR A 57 -10.43 4.93 -2.64
C TYR A 57 -10.33 3.44 -2.96
N VAL A 58 -9.54 2.67 -2.20
CA VAL A 58 -9.31 1.24 -2.44
C VAL A 58 -10.59 0.45 -2.20
N THR A 59 -11.31 0.72 -1.10
CA THR A 59 -12.59 0.05 -0.79
C THR A 59 -13.70 0.42 -1.77
N SER A 60 -13.65 1.59 -2.41
CA SER A 60 -14.58 1.98 -3.47
C SER A 60 -14.39 1.20 -4.78
N GLN A 61 -13.27 0.49 -4.95
CA GLN A 61 -12.99 -0.28 -6.16
C GLN A 61 -13.86 -1.54 -6.21
N ARG A 62 -14.55 -1.75 -7.33
CA ARG A 62 -15.54 -2.82 -7.46
C ARG A 62 -14.95 -4.23 -7.41
N ASP A 63 -13.65 -4.36 -7.68
CA ASP A 63 -12.90 -5.61 -7.63
C ASP A 63 -12.33 -5.90 -6.23
N VAL A 64 -12.29 -4.90 -5.34
CA VAL A 64 -11.92 -5.05 -3.93
C VAL A 64 -13.16 -5.48 -3.16
N GLN A 65 -13.21 -6.75 -2.78
CA GLN A 65 -14.27 -7.35 -1.96
C GLN A 65 -13.83 -7.50 -0.49
N LEU A 66 -13.17 -6.47 0.02
CA LEU A 66 -12.65 -6.41 1.39
C LEU A 66 -13.38 -5.29 2.15
N ASP A 67 -13.49 -5.46 3.47
CA ASP A 67 -13.92 -4.36 4.33
C ASP A 67 -12.79 -3.37 4.59
N GLU A 68 -13.18 -2.17 5.02
CA GLU A 68 -12.31 -1.03 5.30
C GLU A 68 -11.17 -1.38 6.26
N LEU A 69 -11.50 -2.05 7.37
CA LEU A 69 -10.53 -2.48 8.37
C LEU A 69 -9.50 -3.44 7.80
N THR A 70 -9.92 -4.36 6.93
CA THR A 70 -9.02 -5.31 6.27
C THR A 70 -8.09 -4.60 5.29
N VAL A 71 -8.60 -3.60 4.56
CA VAL A 71 -7.77 -2.78 3.66
C VAL A 71 -6.76 -1.96 4.45
N GLU A 72 -7.19 -1.26 5.51
CA GLU A 72 -6.32 -0.51 6.42
C GLU A 72 -5.20 -1.40 6.98
N THR A 73 -5.55 -2.60 7.48
CA THR A 73 -4.56 -3.54 8.02
C THR A 73 -3.53 -3.99 6.97
N ILE A 74 -3.92 -4.09 5.69
CA ILE A 74 -2.99 -4.44 4.59
C ILE A 74 -2.01 -3.29 4.32
N LEU A 75 -2.51 -2.05 4.27
CA LEU A 75 -1.69 -0.86 4.02
C LEU A 75 -0.73 -0.60 5.18
N ASP A 76 -1.19 -0.76 6.43
CA ASP A 76 -0.35 -0.64 7.61
C ASP A 76 0.78 -1.69 7.61
N ALA A 77 0.47 -2.95 7.31
CA ALA A 77 1.47 -4.02 7.21
C ALA A 77 2.47 -3.80 6.06
N GLU A 78 2.04 -3.17 4.97
CA GLU A 78 2.94 -2.77 3.89
C GLU A 78 3.90 -1.67 4.36
N MET A 79 3.38 -0.62 4.99
CA MET A 79 4.17 0.47 5.55
C MET A 79 5.18 -0.03 6.59
N ASP A 80 4.78 -0.95 7.47
CA ASP A 80 5.66 -1.61 8.43
C ASP A 80 6.77 -2.41 7.74
N TYR A 81 6.43 -3.21 6.72
CA TYR A 81 7.43 -3.93 5.93
C TYR A 81 8.43 -2.99 5.25
N LEU A 82 7.95 -1.90 4.64
CA LEU A 82 8.79 -0.90 3.99
C LEU A 82 9.67 -0.16 5.00
N MET A 83 9.16 0.14 6.20
CA MET A 83 9.93 0.74 7.30
C MET A 83 11.04 -0.21 7.78
N ASP A 84 10.72 -1.49 7.99
CA ASP A 84 11.67 -2.51 8.43
C ASP A 84 12.81 -2.73 7.42
N LYS A 85 12.53 -2.55 6.13
CA LYS A 85 13.53 -2.61 5.06
C LYS A 85 14.29 -1.30 4.86
N GLY A 86 13.94 -0.24 5.59
CA GLY A 86 14.54 1.09 5.43
C GLY A 86 14.14 1.80 4.14
N LEU A 87 13.02 1.39 3.53
CA LEU A 87 12.49 1.89 2.26
C LEU A 87 11.45 2.99 2.44
N ALA A 88 10.83 3.08 3.63
CA ALA A 88 9.80 4.07 3.97
C ALA A 88 10.29 5.54 4.05
N GLY A 89 11.43 5.86 3.44
CA GLY A 89 12.02 7.20 3.40
C GLY A 89 12.41 7.69 2.00
N TYR A 90 12.12 6.95 0.92
CA TYR A 90 12.46 7.37 -0.43
C TYR A 90 11.24 7.93 -1.18
N ILE A 91 10.72 9.04 -0.67
CA ILE A 91 10.14 10.07 -1.53
C ILE A 91 11.26 11.11 -1.70
N ASP A 92 11.98 11.05 -2.81
CA ASP A 92 12.81 12.16 -3.31
C ASP A 92 11.98 13.00 -4.29
#